data_AF-A0A087SRX0-F1
#
_entry.id   AF-A0A087SRX0-F1
#
_cell.length_a   1.000
_cell.length_b   1.000
_cell.length_c   1.000
_cell.angle_alpha   90.00
_cell.angle_beta   90.00
_cell.angle_gamma   90.00
#
_symmetry.space_group_name_H-M   'P 1'
#
loop_
_entity.id
_entity.type
_entity.pdbx_description
1 polymer ?
#
loop_
_entity_poly.entity_id
_entity_poly.type
_entity_poly.pdbx_seq_one_letter_code
_entity_poly.pdbx_strand_id
1 'polypeptide(L)'
;MAFTFGARYVQQLSASQSDQSEPADQAPTATIPSELPGEVSQHLQRLTKRDGTTKIKALQALGRCIADGPPDQAVLILPYWSFVVPRLVLDANRSVRLECVRVMGAMAGAAGRRLAPQLGNIMGPWLLSQSDEKLEVARAARETLSATFPGPKRDMAIQHCWRQVTRYLSRLMAASPEALGDAKTETKEELSDRQAQALLGCCGLLAELAGCADAGALPDVQRLLVSPVFLKAVMTHASPALRRAAYRLMAEVGRRKLLSEVREGMHPSLSLCGGTSYASVIAPA
;
A
#
# COMPACT_ATOMS: atom_id res chain seq x y z
N MET A 1 26.30 -4.87 -18.85
CA MET A 1 25.39 -5.97 -19.21
C MET A 1 24.01 -5.65 -18.66
N ALA A 2 23.04 -5.37 -19.52
CA ALA A 2 21.67 -5.09 -19.13
C ALA A 2 21.00 -6.39 -18.65
N PHE A 3 20.62 -6.45 -17.38
CA PHE A 3 19.92 -7.60 -16.82
C PHE A 3 18.42 -7.49 -17.14
N THR A 4 17.98 -8.19 -18.17
CA THR A 4 16.56 -8.37 -18.50
C THR A 4 15.96 -9.44 -17.58
N PHE A 5 15.47 -9.03 -16.41
CA PHE A 5 14.70 -9.91 -15.53
C PHE A 5 13.38 -9.24 -15.11
N GLY A 6 12.25 -9.83 -15.55
CA GLY A 6 10.92 -9.40 -15.14
C GLY A 6 10.34 -8.18 -15.88
N ALA A 7 10.78 -7.91 -17.12
CA ALA A 7 10.31 -6.79 -17.94
C ALA A 7 8.77 -6.73 -18.11
N ARG A 8 8.05 -7.86 -18.04
CA ARG A 8 6.59 -7.90 -18.22
C ARG A 8 5.80 -7.27 -17.06
N TYR A 9 6.22 -7.50 -15.81
CA TYR A 9 5.60 -6.87 -14.62
C TYR A 9 5.85 -5.36 -14.58
N VAL A 10 7.05 -4.96 -14.99
CA VAL A 10 7.50 -3.56 -15.06
C VAL A 10 6.80 -2.81 -16.19
N GLN A 11 6.68 -3.41 -17.38
CA GLN A 11 5.93 -2.87 -18.50
C GLN A 11 4.47 -2.58 -18.11
N GLN A 12 3.82 -3.48 -17.36
CA GLN A 12 2.44 -3.27 -16.91
C GLN A 12 2.30 -2.25 -15.77
N LEU A 13 3.33 -2.04 -14.94
CA LEU A 13 3.31 -1.03 -13.88
C LEU A 13 3.63 0.40 -14.38
N SER A 14 4.46 0.51 -15.40
CA SER A 14 5.03 1.79 -15.87
C SER A 14 4.44 2.34 -17.17
N ALA A 15 3.76 1.53 -17.99
CA ALA A 15 3.15 1.95 -19.27
C ALA A 15 1.95 2.92 -19.14
N SER A 16 1.86 3.72 -18.08
CA SER A 16 0.85 4.79 -17.97
C SER A 16 1.35 6.01 -17.20
N GLN A 17 2.67 6.24 -17.19
CA GLN A 17 3.21 7.58 -17.07
C GLN A 17 3.37 8.16 -18.48
N SER A 18 2.27 8.37 -19.19
CA SER A 18 2.27 9.15 -20.41
C SER A 18 0.84 9.53 -20.75
N ASP A 19 0.43 10.67 -20.23
CA ASP A 19 -0.49 11.55 -20.96
C ASP A 19 0.37 12.60 -21.68
N GLN A 20 1.36 12.12 -22.45
CA GLN A 20 2.06 12.82 -23.54
C GLN A 20 2.65 11.74 -24.47
N SER A 21 2.42 11.93 -25.77
CA SER A 21 2.81 11.08 -26.88
C SER A 21 4.32 10.84 -26.98
N GLU A 22 4.78 9.61 -26.75
CA GLU A 22 6.10 9.11 -27.19
C GLU A 22 6.04 7.63 -27.63
N PRO A 23 6.96 7.17 -28.52
CA PRO A 23 6.85 5.93 -29.26
C PRO A 23 7.10 4.69 -28.39
N ALA A 24 6.48 3.58 -28.80
CA ALA A 24 6.25 2.36 -28.02
C ALA A 24 7.46 1.44 -27.75
N ASP A 25 8.69 1.93 -27.57
CA ASP A 25 9.87 1.01 -27.54
C ASP A 25 10.91 1.17 -26.42
N GLN A 26 10.62 1.86 -25.30
CA GLN A 26 11.53 1.83 -24.13
C GLN A 26 10.78 1.71 -22.81
N ALA A 27 10.86 0.52 -22.20
CA ALA A 27 10.43 0.29 -20.83
C ALA A 27 11.32 1.10 -19.86
N PRO A 28 10.78 1.77 -18.84
CA PRO A 28 11.60 2.38 -17.80
C PRO A 28 12.23 1.28 -16.96
N THR A 29 13.47 0.96 -17.30
CA THR A 29 14.34 0.14 -16.46
C THR A 29 14.77 1.03 -15.31
N ALA A 30 14.34 0.75 -14.08
CA ALA A 30 14.88 1.45 -12.92
C ALA A 30 16.37 1.11 -12.81
N THR A 31 17.20 2.03 -13.27
CA THR A 31 18.66 1.91 -13.24
C THR A 31 19.14 2.36 -11.87
N ILE A 32 20.09 1.63 -11.29
CA ILE A 32 20.77 2.07 -10.07
C ILE A 32 21.66 3.26 -10.45
N PRO A 33 21.47 4.44 -9.83
CA PRO A 33 22.26 5.63 -10.16
C PRO A 33 23.76 5.38 -10.00
N SER A 34 24.56 5.82 -10.97
CA SER A 34 26.02 5.65 -10.97
C SER A 34 26.71 6.49 -9.88
N GLU A 35 26.02 7.50 -9.35
CA GLU A 35 26.49 8.41 -8.31
C GLU A 35 26.47 7.76 -6.91
N LEU A 36 25.78 6.62 -6.74
CA LEU A 36 25.71 5.94 -5.46
C LEU A 36 27.04 5.27 -5.11
N PRO A 37 27.44 5.27 -3.82
CA PRO A 37 28.60 4.51 -3.36
C PRO A 37 28.52 3.05 -3.81
N GLY A 38 29.66 2.47 -4.17
CA GLY A 38 29.72 1.10 -4.70
C GLY A 38 29.09 0.05 -3.77
N GLU A 39 29.21 0.25 -2.46
CA GLU A 39 28.57 -0.61 -1.45
C GLU A 39 27.04 -0.55 -1.49
N VAL A 40 26.46 0.66 -1.53
CA VAL A 40 25.01 0.88 -1.63
C VAL A 40 24.47 0.25 -2.92
N SER A 41 25.15 0.49 -4.04
CA SER A 41 24.80 -0.10 -5.33
C SER A 41 24.79 -1.63 -5.29
N GLN A 42 25.77 -2.25 -4.63
CA GLN A 42 25.80 -3.71 -4.46
C GLN A 42 24.62 -4.22 -3.62
N HIS A 43 24.24 -3.53 -2.55
CA HIS A 43 23.08 -3.91 -1.75
C HIS A 43 21.79 -3.83 -2.56
N LEU A 44 21.60 -2.77 -3.36
CA LEU A 44 20.44 -2.61 -4.24
C LEU A 44 20.35 -3.71 -5.31
N GLN A 45 21.48 -4.13 -5.88
CA GLN A 45 21.53 -5.25 -6.84
C GLN A 45 21.10 -6.58 -6.19
N ARG A 46 21.46 -6.80 -4.93
CA ARG A 46 21.14 -8.04 -4.19
C ARG A 46 19.64 -8.18 -3.91
N LEU A 47 18.87 -7.09 -3.91
CA LEU A 47 17.41 -7.13 -3.67
C LEU A 47 16.62 -7.86 -4.77
N THR A 48 17.20 -7.97 -5.98
CA THR A 48 16.55 -8.65 -7.12
C THR A 48 16.89 -10.14 -7.22
N LYS A 49 17.77 -10.65 -6.35
CA LYS A 49 18.15 -12.07 -6.31
C LYS A 49 17.00 -12.92 -5.78
N ARG A 50 17.03 -14.24 -6.01
CA ARG A 50 16.01 -15.16 -5.46
C ARG A 50 16.21 -15.40 -3.96
N ASP A 51 17.45 -15.54 -3.51
CA ASP A 51 17.79 -15.96 -2.15
C ASP A 51 17.33 -14.96 -1.08
N GLY A 52 16.41 -15.39 -0.22
CA GLY A 52 15.84 -14.56 0.84
C GLY A 52 16.88 -14.12 1.87
N THR A 53 17.85 -14.96 2.20
CA THR A 53 18.92 -14.62 3.16
C THR A 53 19.79 -13.48 2.63
N THR A 54 20.13 -13.51 1.34
CA THR A 54 20.87 -12.47 0.64
C THR A 54 20.08 -11.16 0.63
N LYS A 55 18.78 -11.20 0.36
CA LYS A 55 17.91 -10.02 0.45
C LYS A 55 17.87 -9.44 1.86
N ILE A 56 17.69 -10.27 2.89
CA ILE A 56 17.63 -9.84 4.29
C ILE A 56 18.93 -9.11 4.68
N LYS A 57 20.10 -9.72 4.41
CA LYS A 57 21.40 -9.10 4.68
C LYS A 57 21.57 -7.80 3.91
N ALA A 58 21.14 -7.76 2.65
CA ALA A 58 21.20 -6.55 1.83
C ALA A 58 20.27 -5.44 2.33
N LEU A 59 19.05 -5.76 2.77
CA LEU A 59 18.11 -4.80 3.34
C LEU A 59 18.62 -4.23 4.67
N GLN A 60 19.15 -5.09 5.55
CA GLN A 60 19.72 -4.65 6.82
C GLN A 60 20.94 -3.74 6.62
N ALA A 61 21.84 -4.09 5.69
CA ALA A 61 22.98 -3.26 5.36
C ALA A 61 22.55 -1.94 4.71
N LEU A 62 21.62 -1.99 3.75
CA LEU A 62 21.06 -0.80 3.11
C LEU A 62 20.41 0.14 4.14
N GLY A 63 19.65 -0.39 5.09
CA GLY A 63 19.05 0.37 6.18
C GLY A 63 20.09 1.13 7.02
N ARG A 64 21.23 0.51 7.31
CA ARG A 64 22.37 1.17 7.98
C ARG A 64 22.99 2.25 7.10
N CYS A 65 23.26 1.95 5.82
CA CYS A 65 23.78 2.95 4.88
C CYS A 65 22.87 4.18 4.73
N ILE A 66 21.56 4.02 4.86
CA ILE A 66 20.59 5.12 4.83
C ILE A 66 20.61 5.92 6.13
N ALA A 67 20.72 5.24 7.28
CA ALA A 67 20.76 5.88 8.59
C ALA A 67 22.06 6.67 8.81
N ASP A 68 23.19 6.13 8.36
CA ASP A 68 24.52 6.71 8.56
C ASP A 68 24.93 7.63 7.39
N GLY A 69 24.25 7.53 6.25
CA GLY A 69 24.56 8.27 5.03
C GLY A 69 23.91 9.66 4.95
N PRO A 70 24.36 10.51 4.00
CA PRO A 70 23.75 11.81 3.79
C PRO A 70 22.32 11.67 3.25
N PRO A 71 21.40 12.59 3.62
CA PRO A 71 20.02 12.59 3.11
C PRO A 71 19.90 12.50 1.57
N ASP A 72 20.87 13.05 0.84
CA ASP A 72 20.91 13.05 -0.63
C ASP A 72 21.07 11.65 -1.21
N GLN A 73 21.78 10.76 -0.51
CA GLN A 73 21.90 9.36 -0.90
C GLN A 73 20.54 8.67 -0.89
N ALA A 74 19.73 8.89 0.16
CA ALA A 74 18.38 8.33 0.21
C ALA A 74 17.52 8.83 -0.97
N VAL A 75 17.61 10.12 -1.31
CA VAL A 75 16.87 10.69 -2.45
C VAL A 75 17.29 10.05 -3.78
N LEU A 76 18.59 9.81 -4.00
CA LEU A 76 19.08 9.11 -5.18
C LEU A 76 18.57 7.66 -5.26
N ILE A 77 18.42 6.98 -4.12
CA ILE A 77 17.91 5.61 -4.06
C ILE A 77 16.40 5.52 -4.37
N LEU A 78 15.61 6.56 -4.03
CA LEU A 78 14.14 6.51 -4.06
C LEU A 78 13.52 6.03 -5.39
N PRO A 79 13.97 6.44 -6.59
CA PRO A 79 13.42 5.95 -7.86
C PRO A 79 13.60 4.44 -8.06
N TYR A 80 14.76 3.89 -7.66
CA TYR A 80 14.98 2.44 -7.70
C TYR A 80 14.22 1.72 -6.60
N TRP A 81 14.13 2.33 -5.41
CA TRP A 81 13.36 1.79 -4.29
C TRP A 81 11.87 1.63 -4.62
N SER A 82 11.26 2.67 -5.20
CA SER A 82 9.84 2.64 -5.60
C SER A 82 9.54 1.57 -6.64
N PHE A 83 10.54 1.17 -7.41
CA PHE A 83 10.45 0.07 -8.37
C PHE A 83 10.53 -1.33 -7.71
N VAL A 84 11.44 -1.54 -6.74
CA VAL A 84 11.63 -2.88 -6.14
C VAL A 84 10.65 -3.20 -5.01
N VAL A 85 10.18 -2.19 -4.28
CA VAL A 85 9.31 -2.34 -3.11
C VAL A 85 8.06 -3.18 -3.38
N PRO A 86 7.27 -2.96 -4.47
CA PRO A 86 6.09 -3.76 -4.77
C PRO A 86 6.33 -5.27 -4.78
N ARG A 87 7.54 -5.71 -5.14
CA ARG A 87 7.93 -7.13 -5.11
C ARG A 87 8.38 -7.58 -3.73
N LEU A 88 9.16 -6.77 -3.03
CA LEU A 88 9.70 -7.11 -1.72
C LEU A 88 8.60 -7.26 -0.66
N VAL A 89 7.52 -6.46 -0.73
CA VAL A 89 6.37 -6.59 0.17
C VAL A 89 5.51 -7.83 -0.10
N LEU A 90 5.73 -8.51 -1.23
CA LEU A 90 5.07 -9.78 -1.62
C LEU A 90 6.05 -10.97 -1.59
N ASP A 91 7.23 -10.80 -0.98
CA ASP A 91 8.21 -11.86 -0.88
C ASP A 91 7.68 -13.02 -0.01
N ALA A 92 7.99 -14.26 -0.42
CA ALA A 92 7.56 -15.44 0.32
C ALA A 92 8.18 -15.48 1.74
N ASN A 93 9.39 -14.94 1.89
CA ASN A 93 10.06 -14.89 3.18
C ASN A 93 9.58 -13.67 4.00
N ARG A 94 8.88 -13.95 5.11
CA ARG A 94 8.40 -12.93 6.04
C ARG A 94 9.48 -11.95 6.52
N SER A 95 10.72 -12.41 6.68
CA SER A 95 11.82 -11.57 7.15
C SER A 95 12.27 -10.59 6.06
N VAL A 96 12.16 -10.95 4.77
CA VAL A 96 12.36 -10.00 3.67
C VAL A 96 11.30 -8.91 3.71
N ARG A 97 10.03 -9.28 3.92
CA ARG A 97 8.92 -8.32 4.03
C ARG A 97 9.10 -7.38 5.24
N LEU A 98 9.51 -7.93 6.38
CA LEU A 98 9.78 -7.16 7.61
C LEU A 98 10.92 -6.15 7.42
N GLU A 99 12.06 -6.58 6.86
CA GLU A 99 13.17 -5.66 6.63
C GLU A 99 12.85 -4.64 5.53
N CYS A 100 12.02 -5.00 4.54
CA CYS A 100 11.56 -4.06 3.52
C CYS A 100 10.78 -2.89 4.14
N VAL A 101 9.82 -3.16 5.02
CA VAL A 101 9.03 -2.08 5.66
C VAL A 101 9.87 -1.22 6.61
N ARG A 102 10.90 -1.79 7.25
CA ARG A 102 11.86 -1.04 8.07
C ARG A 102 12.71 -0.10 7.22
N VAL A 103 13.29 -0.60 6.13
CA VAL A 103 14.06 0.22 5.18
C VAL A 103 13.17 1.30 4.56
N MET A 104 11.90 0.99 4.27
CA MET A 104 10.95 1.98 3.77
C MET A 104 10.75 3.15 4.74
N GLY A 105 10.62 2.86 6.05
CA GLY A 105 10.59 3.88 7.10
C GLY A 105 11.89 4.68 7.19
N ALA A 106 13.05 4.02 7.16
CA ALA A 106 14.36 4.69 7.19
C ALA A 106 14.56 5.61 5.99
N MET A 107 14.20 5.15 4.78
CA MET A 107 14.21 5.94 3.54
C MET A 107 13.34 7.18 3.65
N ALA A 108 12.12 7.03 4.18
CA ALA A 108 11.20 8.14 4.37
C ALA A 108 11.72 9.16 5.39
N GLY A 109 12.30 8.68 6.50
CA GLY A 109 12.94 9.52 7.51
C GLY A 109 14.12 10.32 6.94
N ALA A 110 15.01 9.68 6.19
CA ALA A 110 16.17 10.32 5.58
C ALA A 110 15.81 11.29 4.44
N ALA A 111 14.83 10.93 3.59
CA ALA A 111 14.42 11.79 2.47
C ALA A 111 13.53 12.97 2.92
N GLY A 112 12.78 12.81 4.02
CA GLY A 112 11.84 13.81 4.52
C GLY A 112 10.84 14.25 3.44
N ARG A 113 10.71 15.57 3.25
CA ARG A 113 9.79 16.14 2.23
C ARG A 113 10.15 15.72 0.79
N ARG A 114 11.40 15.34 0.53
CA ARG A 114 11.87 14.90 -0.79
C ARG A 114 11.39 13.49 -1.16
N LEU A 115 10.67 12.81 -0.26
CA LEU A 115 9.92 11.60 -0.57
C LEU A 115 8.74 11.85 -1.53
N ALA A 116 8.16 13.06 -1.51
CA ALA A 116 6.90 13.37 -2.19
C ALA A 116 6.82 12.92 -3.67
N PRO A 117 7.85 13.10 -4.52
CA PRO A 117 7.80 12.67 -5.92
C PRO A 117 7.64 11.16 -6.10
N GLN A 118 8.09 10.35 -5.14
CA GLN A 118 8.04 8.88 -5.19
C GLN A 118 6.95 8.30 -4.29
N LEU A 119 6.32 9.12 -3.44
CA LEU A 119 5.35 8.68 -2.44
C LEU A 119 4.16 7.93 -3.07
N GLY A 120 3.65 8.41 -4.21
CA GLY A 120 2.53 7.75 -4.90
C GLY A 120 2.81 6.30 -5.29
N ASN A 121 4.06 5.97 -5.64
CA ASN A 121 4.47 4.61 -6.01
C ASN A 121 4.75 3.72 -4.78
N ILE A 122 5.09 4.32 -3.64
CA ILE A 122 5.46 3.62 -2.41
C ILE A 122 4.25 3.42 -1.49
N MET A 123 3.29 4.34 -1.49
CA MET A 123 2.16 4.33 -0.56
C MET A 123 1.31 3.08 -0.69
N GLY A 124 1.01 2.63 -1.91
CA GLY A 124 0.24 1.40 -2.15
C GLY A 124 0.87 0.16 -1.49
N PRO A 125 2.13 -0.18 -1.82
CA PRO A 125 2.87 -1.25 -1.15
C PRO A 125 2.97 -1.10 0.37
N TRP A 126 3.22 0.12 0.88
CA TRP A 126 3.33 0.37 2.33
C TRP A 126 2.00 0.10 3.06
N LEU A 127 0.89 0.60 2.49
CA LEU A 127 -0.45 0.35 3.01
C LEU A 127 -0.81 -1.14 2.95
N LEU A 128 -0.46 -1.82 1.86
CA LEU A 128 -0.72 -3.26 1.69
C LEU A 128 -0.02 -4.08 2.80
N SER A 129 1.20 -3.72 3.18
CA SER A 129 1.95 -4.39 4.25
C SER A 129 1.29 -4.30 5.64
N GLN A 130 0.34 -3.37 5.87
CA GLN A 130 -0.42 -3.32 7.14
C GLN A 130 -1.46 -4.44 7.27
N SER A 131 -1.75 -5.14 6.15
CA SER A 131 -2.63 -6.31 6.07
C SER A 131 -1.84 -7.62 5.93
N ASP A 132 -0.55 -7.63 6.28
CA ASP A 132 0.27 -8.84 6.23
C ASP A 132 -0.27 -9.92 7.17
N GLU A 133 -0.19 -11.18 6.75
CA GLU A 133 -0.56 -12.33 7.57
C GLU A 133 0.30 -12.48 8.83
N LYS A 134 1.56 -12.01 8.79
CA LYS A 134 2.45 -12.02 9.95
C LYS A 134 2.30 -10.72 10.71
N LEU A 135 1.82 -10.84 11.93
CA LEU A 135 1.54 -9.72 12.83
C LEU A 135 2.74 -8.78 13.03
N GLU A 136 3.96 -9.31 13.07
CA GLU A 136 5.19 -8.52 13.19
C GLU A 136 5.40 -7.58 12.00
N VAL A 137 5.14 -8.05 10.77
CA VAL A 137 5.25 -7.25 9.55
C VAL A 137 4.17 -6.18 9.52
N ALA A 138 2.92 -6.57 9.82
CA ALA A 138 1.80 -5.64 9.86
C ALA A 138 1.98 -4.53 10.90
N ARG A 139 2.49 -4.87 12.10
CA ARG A 139 2.82 -3.90 13.15
C ARG A 139 3.94 -2.96 12.72
N ALA A 140 5.05 -3.51 12.21
CA ALA A 140 6.15 -2.68 11.72
C ALA A 140 5.72 -1.73 10.61
N ALA A 141 4.87 -2.16 9.68
CA ALA A 141 4.32 -1.30 8.63
C ALA A 141 3.45 -0.15 9.19
N ARG A 142 2.60 -0.44 10.19
CA ARG A 142 1.78 0.57 10.89
C ARG A 142 2.65 1.58 11.64
N GLU A 143 3.66 1.08 12.35
CA GLU A 143 4.60 1.90 13.13
C GLU A 143 5.43 2.81 12.23
N THR A 144 6.04 2.29 11.16
CA THR A 144 6.87 3.10 10.27
C THR A 144 6.04 4.14 9.52
N LEU A 145 4.82 3.80 9.09
CA LEU A 145 3.92 4.76 8.45
C LEU A 145 3.48 5.85 9.42
N SER A 146 3.12 5.49 10.65
CA SER A 146 2.67 6.44 11.68
C SER A 146 3.81 7.37 12.14
N ALA A 147 5.04 6.85 12.24
CA ALA A 147 6.22 7.66 12.51
C ALA A 147 6.52 8.65 11.38
N THR A 148 6.30 8.25 10.12
CA THR A 148 6.51 9.10 8.94
C THR A 148 5.41 10.17 8.80
N PHE A 149 4.15 9.79 9.05
CA PHE A 149 2.97 10.64 8.90
C PHE A 149 2.14 10.64 10.19
N PRO A 150 2.56 11.41 11.23
CA PRO A 150 1.86 11.40 12.51
C PRO A 150 0.52 12.14 12.47
N GLY A 151 -0.47 11.59 13.19
CA GLY A 151 -1.80 12.18 13.36
C GLY A 151 -2.53 12.40 12.03
N PRO A 152 -3.13 13.58 11.78
CA PRO A 152 -3.93 13.84 10.58
C PRO A 152 -3.10 13.83 9.28
N LYS A 153 -1.76 13.89 9.37
CA LYS A 153 -0.89 13.81 8.19
C LYS A 153 -0.97 12.47 7.49
N ARG A 154 -1.30 11.40 8.21
CA ARG A 154 -1.52 10.07 7.62
C ARG A 154 -2.64 10.13 6.58
N ASP A 155 -3.79 10.64 6.98
CA ASP A 155 -4.98 10.67 6.13
C ASP A 155 -4.78 11.60 4.93
N MET A 156 -4.15 12.77 5.15
CA MET A 156 -3.77 13.67 4.06
C MET A 156 -2.81 13.01 3.05
N ALA A 157 -1.83 12.23 3.51
CA ALA A 157 -0.90 11.52 2.63
C ALA A 157 -1.59 10.41 1.84
N ILE A 158 -2.51 9.67 2.48
CA ILE A 158 -3.32 8.64 1.81
C ILE A 158 -4.23 9.28 0.75
N GLN A 159 -4.91 10.37 1.10
CA GLN A 159 -5.77 11.12 0.16
C GLN A 159 -4.98 11.64 -1.03
N HIS A 160 -3.79 12.21 -0.79
CA HIS A 160 -2.90 12.69 -1.85
C HIS A 160 -2.48 11.56 -2.81
N CYS A 161 -2.30 10.34 -2.30
CA CYS A 161 -1.88 9.18 -3.09
C CYS A 161 -3.04 8.28 -3.55
N TRP A 162 -4.29 8.68 -3.31
CA TRP A 162 -5.45 7.80 -3.43
C TRP A 162 -5.58 7.14 -4.81
N ARG A 163 -5.40 7.93 -5.88
CA ARG A 163 -5.47 7.43 -7.26
C ARG A 163 -4.38 6.40 -7.56
N GLN A 164 -3.19 6.60 -7.03
CA GLN A 164 -2.05 5.71 -7.22
C GLN A 164 -2.24 4.42 -6.40
N VAL A 165 -2.75 4.52 -5.17
CA VAL A 165 -3.07 3.38 -4.30
C VAL A 165 -4.15 2.51 -4.95
N THR A 166 -5.29 3.08 -5.35
CA THR A 166 -6.38 2.33 -5.98
C THR A 166 -5.97 1.69 -7.31
N ARG A 167 -5.14 2.38 -8.11
CA ARG A 167 -4.53 1.81 -9.32
C ARG A 167 -3.61 0.63 -8.99
N TYR A 168 -2.78 0.73 -7.96
CA TYR A 168 -1.92 -0.36 -7.52
C TYR A 168 -2.74 -1.59 -7.10
N LEU A 169 -3.78 -1.42 -6.28
CA LEU A 169 -4.66 -2.52 -5.87
C LEU A 169 -5.40 -3.16 -7.04
N SER A 170 -5.94 -2.34 -7.95
CA SER A 170 -6.60 -2.83 -9.16
C SER A 170 -5.67 -3.69 -10.02
N ARG A 171 -4.40 -3.32 -10.12
CA ARG A 171 -3.38 -4.09 -10.84
C ARG A 171 -3.04 -5.40 -10.13
N LEU A 172 -2.91 -5.40 -8.80
CA LEU A 172 -2.71 -6.64 -8.05
C LEU A 172 -3.87 -7.61 -8.24
N MET A 173 -5.11 -7.11 -8.26
CA MET A 173 -6.28 -7.95 -8.52
C MET A 173 -6.36 -8.47 -9.95
N ALA A 174 -5.90 -7.70 -10.93
CA ALA A 174 -5.84 -8.13 -12.32
C ALA A 174 -4.63 -9.02 -12.67
N ALA A 175 -3.59 -9.05 -11.81
CA ALA A 175 -2.36 -9.78 -12.06
C ALA A 175 -2.58 -11.30 -12.01
N SER A 176 -1.98 -12.03 -12.95
CA SER A 176 -1.89 -13.49 -12.87
C SER A 176 -0.78 -13.91 -11.89
N PRO A 177 -0.74 -15.17 -11.41
CA PRO A 177 0.35 -15.68 -10.58
C PRO A 177 1.74 -15.41 -11.18
N GLU A 178 1.90 -15.63 -12.48
CA GLU A 178 3.16 -15.47 -13.21
C GLU A 178 3.57 -14.00 -13.36
N ALA A 179 2.62 -13.07 -13.27
CA ALA A 179 2.93 -11.65 -13.28
C ALA A 179 3.54 -11.18 -11.95
N LEU A 180 3.27 -11.88 -10.84
CA LEU A 180 3.71 -11.49 -9.49
C LEU A 180 5.05 -12.12 -9.07
N GLY A 181 5.62 -13.00 -9.87
CA GLY A 181 6.89 -13.66 -9.60
C GLY A 181 7.64 -14.02 -10.87
N ASP A 182 8.58 -14.96 -10.77
CA ASP A 182 9.30 -15.49 -11.91
C ASP A 182 9.00 -16.97 -12.13
N ALA A 183 8.20 -17.26 -13.15
CA ALA A 183 7.81 -18.61 -13.55
C ALA A 183 9.00 -19.49 -14.00
N LYS A 184 10.19 -18.93 -14.24
CA LYS A 184 11.39 -19.73 -14.55
C LYS A 184 12.04 -20.32 -13.30
N THR A 185 11.86 -19.69 -12.15
CA THR A 185 12.54 -20.11 -10.92
C THR A 185 11.57 -20.57 -9.84
N GLU A 186 10.32 -20.09 -9.86
CA GLU A 186 9.29 -20.39 -8.87
C GLU A 186 8.31 -21.46 -9.35
N THR A 187 7.81 -22.25 -8.41
CA THR A 187 6.76 -23.24 -8.70
C THR A 187 5.41 -22.56 -8.91
N LYS A 188 4.48 -23.25 -9.58
CA LYS A 188 3.10 -22.74 -9.75
C LYS A 188 2.39 -22.51 -8.42
N GLU A 189 2.69 -23.34 -7.43
CA GLU A 189 2.14 -23.24 -6.08
C GLU A 189 2.66 -21.98 -5.38
N GLU A 190 3.98 -21.74 -5.41
CA GLU A 190 4.59 -20.52 -4.85
C GLU A 190 3.98 -19.23 -5.45
N LEU A 191 3.77 -19.22 -6.76
CA LEU A 191 3.17 -18.08 -7.48
C LEU A 191 1.69 -17.90 -7.13
N SER A 192 0.94 -19.00 -7.02
CA SER A 192 -0.47 -19.00 -6.63
C SER A 192 -0.65 -18.50 -5.20
N ASP A 193 0.20 -18.96 -4.28
CA ASP A 193 0.17 -18.52 -2.89
C ASP A 193 0.49 -17.03 -2.75
N ARG A 194 1.45 -16.53 -3.53
CA ARG A 194 1.74 -15.10 -3.61
C ARG A 194 0.55 -14.30 -4.12
N GLN A 195 -0.11 -14.77 -5.17
CA GLN A 195 -1.32 -14.11 -5.70
C GLN A 195 -2.42 -14.08 -4.62
N ALA A 196 -2.66 -15.21 -3.96
CA ALA A 196 -3.64 -15.29 -2.89
C ALA A 196 -3.31 -14.34 -1.73
N GLN A 197 -2.04 -14.25 -1.32
CA GLN A 197 -1.57 -13.31 -0.31
C GLN A 197 -1.80 -11.85 -0.74
N ALA A 198 -1.47 -11.50 -1.99
CA ALA A 198 -1.70 -10.16 -2.52
C ALA A 198 -3.19 -9.78 -2.52
N LEU A 199 -4.07 -10.70 -2.94
CA LEU A 199 -5.51 -10.51 -2.96
C LEU A 199 -6.11 -10.39 -1.54
N LEU A 200 -5.61 -11.17 -0.58
CA LEU A 200 -5.99 -11.07 0.84
C LEU A 200 -5.59 -9.70 1.39
N GLY A 201 -4.37 -9.26 1.11
CA GLY A 201 -3.88 -7.93 1.47
C GLY A 201 -4.73 -6.81 0.87
N CYS A 202 -5.15 -6.95 -0.41
CA CYS A 202 -6.06 -6.00 -1.05
C CYS A 202 -7.40 -5.91 -0.32
N CYS A 203 -8.00 -7.06 0.03
CA CYS A 203 -9.27 -7.09 0.77
C CYS A 203 -9.14 -6.44 2.15
N GLY A 204 -8.06 -6.76 2.89
CA GLY A 204 -7.78 -6.19 4.21
C GLY A 204 -7.58 -4.67 4.15
N LEU A 205 -6.78 -4.18 3.20
CA LEU A 205 -6.55 -2.76 3.04
C LEU A 205 -7.81 -2.02 2.61
N LEU A 206 -8.58 -2.55 1.67
CA LEU A 206 -9.84 -1.93 1.27
C LEU A 206 -10.84 -1.86 2.44
N ALA A 207 -10.82 -2.83 3.36
CA ALA A 207 -11.69 -2.83 4.53
C ALA A 207 -11.23 -1.77 5.54
N GLU A 208 -9.92 -1.65 5.79
CA GLU A 208 -9.36 -0.59 6.62
C GLU A 208 -9.65 0.79 6.03
N LEU A 209 -9.46 0.98 4.72
CA LEU A 209 -9.78 2.22 4.04
C LEU A 209 -11.28 2.53 4.11
N ALA A 210 -12.17 1.55 3.95
CA ALA A 210 -13.61 1.76 4.11
C ALA A 210 -14.01 2.17 5.54
N GLY A 211 -13.32 1.63 6.55
CA GLY A 211 -13.56 1.95 7.96
C GLY A 211 -13.01 3.31 8.39
N CYS A 212 -11.88 3.74 7.82
CA CYS A 212 -11.21 5.01 8.14
C CYS A 212 -11.56 6.16 7.18
N ALA A 213 -12.18 5.87 6.04
CA ALA A 213 -12.45 6.85 5.00
C ALA A 213 -13.36 7.99 5.47
N ASP A 214 -12.89 9.23 5.23
CA ASP A 214 -13.78 10.34 4.92
C ASP A 214 -14.66 9.98 3.71
N ALA A 215 -15.85 10.56 3.61
CA ALA A 215 -16.89 10.18 2.64
C ALA A 215 -16.40 10.06 1.17
N GLY A 216 -15.27 10.66 0.79
CA GLY A 216 -14.70 10.60 -0.56
C GLY A 216 -14.07 9.26 -0.98
N ALA A 217 -13.57 8.43 -0.06
CA ALA A 217 -12.92 7.16 -0.43
C ALA A 217 -13.90 5.98 -0.55
N LEU A 218 -15.02 6.03 0.19
CA LEU A 218 -16.03 4.97 0.19
C LEU A 218 -16.66 4.70 -1.20
N PRO A 219 -17.03 5.71 -2.02
CA PRO A 219 -17.56 5.49 -3.37
C PRO A 219 -16.58 4.74 -4.27
N ASP A 220 -15.28 5.00 -4.15
CA ASP A 220 -14.24 4.34 -4.95
C ASP A 220 -14.07 2.88 -4.55
N VAL A 221 -14.10 2.60 -3.24
CA VAL A 221 -14.12 1.21 -2.73
C VAL A 221 -15.37 0.47 -3.21
N GLN A 222 -16.55 1.12 -3.17
CA GLN A 222 -17.80 0.55 -3.67
C GLN A 222 -17.73 0.24 -5.17
N ARG A 223 -17.22 1.17 -5.99
CA ARG A 223 -17.01 0.95 -7.43
C ARG A 223 -16.07 -0.22 -7.69
N LEU A 224 -15.02 -0.35 -6.89
CA LEU A 224 -14.06 -1.44 -7.01
C LEU A 224 -14.68 -2.79 -6.65
N LEU A 225 -15.50 -2.86 -5.59
CA LEU A 225 -16.18 -4.07 -5.14
C LEU A 225 -17.12 -4.68 -6.18
N VAL A 226 -17.77 -3.85 -7.00
CA VAL A 226 -18.67 -4.31 -8.07
C VAL A 226 -17.95 -4.46 -9.42
N SER A 227 -16.64 -4.16 -9.46
CA SER A 227 -15.89 -4.24 -10.72
C SER A 227 -15.70 -5.70 -11.17
N PRO A 228 -15.70 -5.97 -12.49
CA PRO A 228 -15.42 -7.30 -13.00
C PRO A 228 -14.06 -7.85 -12.54
N VAL A 229 -13.07 -6.96 -12.35
CA VAL A 229 -11.74 -7.32 -11.85
C VAL A 229 -11.82 -7.89 -10.45
N PHE A 230 -12.51 -7.21 -9.52
CA PHE A 230 -12.67 -7.70 -8.15
C PHE A 230 -13.48 -8.99 -8.10
N LEU A 231 -14.64 -9.03 -8.77
CA LEU A 231 -15.53 -10.19 -8.75
C LEU A 231 -14.82 -11.44 -9.28
N LYS A 232 -14.11 -11.32 -10.40
CA LYS A 232 -13.35 -12.43 -11.00
C LYS A 232 -12.11 -12.82 -10.18
N ALA A 233 -11.38 -11.85 -9.64
CA ALA A 233 -10.16 -12.14 -8.90
C ALA A 233 -10.42 -12.75 -7.52
N VAL A 234 -11.46 -12.28 -6.82
CA VAL A 234 -11.66 -12.58 -5.40
C VAL A 234 -12.87 -13.48 -5.16
N MET A 235 -14.05 -13.13 -5.70
CA MET A 235 -15.30 -13.84 -5.38
C MET A 235 -15.34 -15.25 -5.96
N THR A 236 -14.74 -15.45 -7.13
CA THR A 236 -14.65 -16.75 -7.80
C THR A 236 -13.38 -17.52 -7.46
N HIS A 237 -12.53 -17.02 -6.57
CA HIS A 237 -11.28 -17.71 -6.21
C HIS A 237 -11.55 -18.99 -5.44
N ALA A 238 -10.77 -20.04 -5.71
CA ALA A 238 -10.89 -21.34 -5.03
C ALA A 238 -10.69 -21.27 -3.50
N SER A 239 -9.92 -20.29 -3.01
CA SER A 239 -9.52 -20.18 -1.61
C SER A 239 -10.70 -19.70 -0.75
N PRO A 240 -11.14 -20.47 0.26
CA PRO A 240 -12.18 -20.03 1.18
C PRO A 240 -11.78 -18.80 1.99
N ALA A 241 -10.48 -18.62 2.25
CA ALA A 241 -9.97 -17.47 2.99
C ALA A 241 -10.21 -16.16 2.23
N LEU A 242 -10.01 -16.16 0.91
CA LEU A 242 -10.27 -14.99 0.06
C LEU A 242 -11.75 -14.62 0.04
N ARG A 243 -12.64 -15.62 -0.14
CA ARG A 243 -14.08 -15.37 -0.09
C ARG A 243 -14.52 -14.80 1.26
N ARG A 244 -13.99 -15.32 2.37
CA ARG A 244 -14.24 -14.76 3.71
C ARG A 244 -13.73 -13.32 3.84
N ALA A 245 -12.54 -13.02 3.32
CA ALA A 245 -12.00 -11.66 3.33
C ALA A 245 -12.89 -10.69 2.53
N ALA A 246 -13.41 -11.12 1.38
CA ALA A 246 -14.35 -10.35 0.58
C ALA A 246 -15.67 -10.08 1.32
N TYR A 247 -16.25 -11.09 1.99
CA TYR A 247 -17.46 -10.88 2.80
C TYR A 247 -17.24 -9.91 3.95
N ARG A 248 -16.08 -9.96 4.62
CA ARG A 248 -15.72 -8.98 5.66
C ARG A 248 -15.62 -7.57 5.10
N LEU A 249 -14.98 -7.41 3.94
CA LEU A 249 -14.91 -6.13 3.24
C LEU A 249 -16.30 -5.59 2.90
N MET A 250 -17.16 -6.41 2.30
CA MET A 250 -18.53 -6.00 1.96
C MET A 250 -19.35 -5.63 3.21
N ALA A 251 -19.21 -6.39 4.30
CA ALA A 251 -19.85 -6.08 5.58
C ALA A 251 -19.37 -4.74 6.14
N GLU A 252 -18.07 -4.45 6.03
CA GLU A 252 -17.49 -3.19 6.51
C GLU A 252 -17.98 -1.97 5.69
N VAL A 253 -18.04 -2.12 4.36
CA VAL A 253 -18.63 -1.09 3.48
C VAL A 253 -20.11 -0.87 3.81
N GLY A 254 -20.87 -1.95 4.01
CA GLY A 254 -22.29 -1.87 4.37
C GLY A 254 -22.50 -1.20 5.73
N ARG A 255 -21.72 -1.58 6.74
CA ARG A 255 -21.70 -0.96 8.07
C ARG A 255 -21.43 0.54 7.97
N ARG A 256 -20.45 0.95 7.16
CA ARG A 256 -20.10 2.36 7.00
C ARG A 256 -21.23 3.16 6.34
N LYS A 257 -21.86 2.61 5.29
CA LYS A 257 -22.99 3.25 4.61
C LYS A 257 -24.19 3.46 5.55
N LEU A 258 -24.52 2.45 6.35
CA LEU A 258 -25.59 2.55 7.34
C LEU A 258 -25.28 3.65 8.38
N LEU A 259 -24.03 3.73 8.85
CA LEU A 259 -23.63 4.78 9.80
C LEU A 259 -23.68 6.19 9.21
N SER A 260 -23.40 6.37 7.91
CA SER A 260 -23.60 7.68 7.26
C SER A 260 -25.07 8.04 7.15
N GLU A 261 -25.94 7.09 6.76
CA GLU A 261 -27.39 7.31 6.65
C GLU A 261 -28.03 7.64 8.01
N VAL A 262 -27.64 6.93 9.08
CA VAL A 262 -28.11 7.24 10.45
C VAL A 262 -27.64 8.63 10.90
N ARG A 263 -26.39 9.02 10.58
CA ARG A 263 -25.88 10.34 10.92
C ARG A 263 -26.63 11.46 10.20
N GLU A 264 -26.95 11.27 8.92
CA GLU A 264 -27.72 12.21 8.12
C GLU A 264 -29.20 12.26 8.55
N GLY A 265 -29.79 11.14 8.94
CA GLY A 265 -31.16 11.07 9.48
C GLY A 265 -31.33 11.63 10.90
N MET A 266 -30.23 11.84 11.64
CA MET A 266 -30.26 12.31 13.04
C MET A 266 -30.21 13.84 13.19
N HIS A 267 -30.29 14.62 12.10
CA HIS A 267 -30.50 16.08 12.12
C HIS A 267 -31.49 16.48 11.00
N PRO A 268 -32.65 17.14 11.26
CA PRO A 268 -33.05 17.92 12.45
C PRO A 268 -34.36 17.44 13.10
N SER A 269 -34.28 16.94 14.34
CA SER A 269 -35.46 16.87 15.23
C SER A 269 -35.11 16.97 16.73
N LEU A 270 -33.86 17.32 17.07
CA LEU A 270 -33.44 17.57 18.46
C LEU A 270 -33.19 19.04 18.81
N SER A 271 -33.82 19.97 18.06
CA SER A 271 -33.93 21.37 18.46
C SER A 271 -35.39 21.80 18.42
N LEU A 272 -36.14 21.52 19.50
CA LEU A 272 -37.31 22.28 20.01
C LEU A 272 -38.06 21.42 21.05
N CYS A 273 -37.43 21.21 22.20
CA CYS A 273 -38.13 20.97 23.47
C CYS A 273 -37.29 21.61 24.59
N GLY A 274 -37.03 22.91 24.44
CA GLY A 274 -36.50 23.78 25.49
C GLY A 274 -37.35 25.03 25.50
N GLY A 275 -38.43 25.03 26.27
CA GLY A 275 -39.40 26.11 26.23
C GLY A 275 -40.63 25.94 27.12
N THR A 276 -40.46 25.54 28.38
CA THR A 276 -41.39 25.95 29.43
C THR A 276 -40.62 26.54 30.60
N SER A 277 -40.68 27.86 30.65
CA SER A 277 -40.28 28.72 31.75
C SER A 277 -40.87 28.22 33.07
N TYR A 278 -40.01 28.06 34.09
CA TYR A 278 -40.43 28.06 35.49
C TYR A 278 -39.49 28.97 36.30
N ALA A 279 -39.80 30.25 36.25
CA ALA A 279 -39.52 31.26 37.27
C ALA A 279 -40.70 32.24 37.15
N SER A 280 -41.46 32.64 38.16
CA SER A 280 -41.22 32.79 39.61
C SER A 280 -42.58 33.02 40.30
N VAL A 281 -42.58 33.49 41.56
CA VAL A 281 -43.70 33.85 42.45
C VAL A 281 -44.17 32.64 43.29
N ILE A 282 -43.83 32.51 44.58
CA ILE A 282 -44.14 33.42 45.71
C ILE A 282 -42.98 33.48 46.73
N ALA A 283 -42.76 34.68 47.25
CA ALA A 283 -41.72 35.11 48.20
C ALA A 283 -42.13 34.93 49.69
N PRO A 284 -41.29 35.31 50.69
CA PRO A 284 -41.36 34.84 52.07
C PRO A 284 -42.24 35.69 53.00
N ALA A 285 -42.72 35.06 54.09
CA ALA A 285 -42.93 35.65 55.42
C ALA A 285 -42.89 34.51 56.45
#